data_AF-U4V5C8-F1
#
_entry.id   AF-U4V5C8-F1
#
_cell.length_a   1.000
_cell.length_b   1.000
_cell.length_c   1.000
_cell.angle_alpha   90.00
_cell.angle_beta   90.00
_cell.angle_gamma   90.00
#
_symmetry.space_group_name_H-M   'P 1'
#
loop_
_entity.id
_entity.type
_entity.pdbx_description
1 polymer ?
#
loop_
_entity_poly.entity_id
_entity_poly.type
_entity_poly.pdbx_seq_one_letter_code
_entity_poly.pdbx_strand_id
1 'polypeptide(L)'
;MNIATAGEAMHATNAKMRDTRIDVFRALALLTIFINHVPGTIYENLTHRNLGFSDSAEAFVLISGMAVALAYGSKFAPGNRLLLSLKMWRRAGVLYTAHIMTTMATIAIFAAAALFLKRSELLTQINIAPLVKHPVEALFGIVTMGHQLGYNNILSMYAVMLVLTPVLLLLARISLPLMLGVSGTVWFLSGLYHVAPVNYPTE
;
A
#
# COMPACT_ATOMS: atom_id res chain seq x y z
N MET A 1 55.96 -11.41 -9.31
CA MET A 1 55.76 -9.96 -9.14
C MET A 1 54.38 -9.63 -9.67
N ASN A 2 53.51 -9.19 -8.76
CA ASN A 2 52.06 -9.12 -8.92
C ASN A 2 51.66 -7.72 -9.38
N ILE A 3 50.83 -7.57 -10.40
CA ILE A 3 50.01 -6.37 -10.58
C ILE A 3 48.73 -6.75 -11.34
N ALA A 4 47.80 -7.36 -10.61
CA ALA A 4 46.39 -7.26 -10.95
C ALA A 4 46.01 -5.78 -10.85
N THR A 5 45.56 -5.21 -11.97
CA THR A 5 45.20 -3.81 -12.10
C THR A 5 43.97 -3.49 -11.24
N ALA A 6 44.03 -2.37 -10.52
CA ALA A 6 43.01 -1.87 -9.62
C ALA A 6 41.63 -1.56 -10.26
N GLY A 7 41.42 -1.93 -11.54
CA GLY A 7 40.20 -1.67 -12.30
C GLY A 7 39.11 -2.74 -12.13
N GLU A 8 39.45 -4.00 -11.83
CA GLU A 8 38.46 -5.08 -11.69
C GLU A 8 37.84 -5.16 -10.28
N ALA A 9 38.51 -4.59 -9.28
CA ALA A 9 38.05 -4.61 -7.88
C ALA A 9 37.02 -3.52 -7.54
N MET A 10 36.71 -2.61 -8.48
CA MET A 10 35.85 -1.44 -8.22
C MET A 10 34.49 -1.49 -8.92
N HIS A 11 34.02 -2.68 -9.31
CA HIS A 11 32.62 -2.88 -9.72
C HIS A 11 31.86 -3.88 -8.86
N ALA A 12 32.41 -4.28 -7.71
CA ALA A 12 31.66 -4.92 -6.64
C ALA A 12 31.16 -3.84 -5.66
N THR A 13 30.40 -2.87 -6.15
CA THR A 13 29.55 -2.07 -5.26
C THR A 13 28.64 -3.07 -4.58
N ASN A 14 28.81 -3.22 -3.27
CA ASN A 14 28.04 -4.09 -2.40
C ASN A 14 26.58 -3.59 -2.32
N ALA A 15 25.89 -3.62 -3.46
CA ALA A 15 24.45 -3.55 -3.56
C ALA A 15 23.96 -4.84 -2.92
N LYS A 16 23.77 -4.78 -1.60
CA LYS A 16 23.09 -5.80 -0.80
C LYS A 16 21.95 -6.36 -1.66
N MET A 17 22.12 -7.58 -2.19
CA MET A 17 21.27 -8.12 -3.25
C MET A 17 19.81 -7.97 -2.85
N ARG A 18 19.08 -7.14 -3.60
CA ARG A 18 17.62 -7.06 -3.51
C ARG A 18 17.10 -8.45 -3.88
N ASP A 19 16.25 -9.02 -3.04
CA ASP A 19 15.66 -10.32 -3.34
C ASP A 19 14.63 -10.16 -4.47
N THR A 20 15.06 -10.44 -5.70
CA THR A 20 14.23 -10.35 -6.90
C THR A 20 13.01 -11.27 -6.82
N ARG A 21 13.04 -12.35 -6.03
CA ARG A 21 11.89 -13.27 -5.88
C ARG A 21 10.73 -12.54 -5.22
N ILE A 22 11.02 -11.78 -4.17
CA ILE A 22 10.02 -10.96 -3.47
C ILE A 22 9.42 -9.92 -4.41
N ASP A 23 10.22 -9.31 -5.28
CA ASP A 23 9.72 -8.34 -6.26
C ASP A 23 8.83 -8.99 -7.32
N VAL A 24 9.15 -10.22 -7.77
CA VAL A 24 8.28 -10.98 -8.69
C VAL A 24 6.93 -11.29 -8.05
N PHE A 25 6.91 -11.79 -6.80
CA PHE A 25 5.64 -12.06 -6.12
C PHE A 25 4.82 -10.78 -5.88
N ARG A 26 5.47 -9.65 -5.59
CA ARG A 26 4.79 -8.34 -5.49
C ARG A 26 4.20 -7.92 -6.82
N ALA A 27 4.91 -8.12 -7.94
CA ALA A 27 4.40 -7.80 -9.27
C ALA A 27 3.20 -8.69 -9.65
N LEU A 28 3.27 -9.98 -9.34
CA LEU A 28 2.14 -10.91 -9.54
C LEU A 28 0.93 -10.51 -8.70
N ALA A 29 1.14 -10.10 -7.44
CA ALA A 29 0.07 -9.61 -6.59
C ALA A 29 -0.56 -8.30 -7.12
N LEU A 30 0.24 -7.38 -7.68
CA LEU A 30 -0.29 -6.18 -8.32
C LEU A 30 -1.11 -6.51 -9.57
N LEU A 31 -0.68 -7.48 -10.37
CA LEU A 31 -1.41 -7.94 -11.55
C LEU A 31 -2.76 -8.56 -11.16
N THR A 32 -2.81 -9.40 -10.12
CA THR A 32 -4.05 -10.02 -9.65
C THR A 32 -4.99 -9.00 -9.01
N ILE A 33 -4.48 -8.02 -8.25
CA ILE A 33 -5.27 -6.87 -7.76
C ILE A 33 -5.93 -6.14 -8.94
N PHE A 34 -5.15 -5.83 -9.98
CA PHE A 34 -5.67 -5.14 -11.16
C PHE A 34 -6.78 -5.93 -11.84
N ILE A 35 -6.57 -7.23 -12.09
CA ILE A 35 -7.59 -8.10 -12.70
C ILE A 35 -8.87 -8.12 -11.84
N ASN A 36 -8.74 -8.24 -10.52
CA ASN A 36 -9.88 -8.27 -9.60
C ASN A 36 -10.62 -6.94 -9.46
N HIS A 37 -10.00 -5.84 -9.89
CA HIS A 37 -10.56 -4.50 -9.84
C HIS A 37 -11.11 -4.04 -11.21
N VAL A 38 -11.02 -4.89 -12.25
CA VAL A 38 -11.67 -4.70 -13.57
C VAL A 38 -12.61 -5.90 -13.82
N PRO A 39 -13.81 -5.91 -13.18
CA PRO A 39 -14.72 -7.05 -13.24
C PRO A 39 -15.33 -7.24 -14.63
N GLY A 40 -15.72 -8.48 -14.96
CA GLY A 40 -16.34 -8.81 -16.25
C GLY A 40 -15.37 -9.31 -17.33
N THR A 41 -14.14 -9.65 -16.94
CA THR A 41 -13.15 -10.29 -17.84
C THR A 41 -13.03 -11.79 -17.53
N ILE A 42 -12.66 -12.61 -18.52
CA ILE A 42 -12.46 -14.06 -18.34
C ILE A 42 -11.39 -14.35 -17.27
N TYR A 43 -10.45 -13.42 -17.09
CA TYR A 43 -9.34 -13.51 -16.15
C TYR A 43 -9.76 -13.41 -14.68
N GLU A 44 -10.95 -12.88 -14.37
CA GLU A 44 -11.47 -12.80 -13.00
C GLU A 44 -11.56 -14.19 -12.35
N ASN A 45 -11.94 -15.21 -13.12
CA ASN A 45 -12.04 -16.61 -12.68
C ASN A 45 -10.68 -17.28 -12.41
N LEU A 46 -9.60 -16.74 -12.98
CA LEU A 46 -8.24 -17.27 -12.86
C LEU A 46 -7.47 -16.68 -11.66
N THR A 47 -8.10 -15.82 -10.87
CA THR A 47 -7.46 -15.18 -9.72
C THR A 47 -7.69 -15.97 -8.43
N HIS A 48 -6.73 -15.87 -7.50
CA HIS A 48 -6.78 -16.56 -6.20
C HIS A 48 -7.89 -16.05 -5.26
N ARG A 49 -8.59 -14.96 -5.62
CA ARG A 49 -9.80 -14.49 -4.93
C ARG A 49 -10.90 -15.56 -4.89
N ASN A 50 -10.94 -16.47 -5.86
CA ASN A 50 -11.94 -17.54 -5.94
C ASN A 50 -11.55 -18.82 -5.20
N LEU A 51 -10.32 -18.89 -4.65
CA LEU A 51 -9.75 -20.14 -4.11
C LEU A 51 -9.36 -20.07 -2.63
N GLY A 52 -9.42 -18.91 -1.97
CA GLY A 52 -8.85 -18.75 -0.62
C GLY A 52 -9.59 -17.79 0.31
N PHE A 53 -9.27 -17.93 1.61
CA PHE A 53 -9.71 -17.06 2.70
C PHE A 53 -9.13 -15.62 2.66
N SER A 54 -8.23 -15.34 1.71
CA SER A 54 -7.42 -14.11 1.69
C SER A 54 -7.35 -13.50 0.28
N ASP A 55 -7.48 -12.18 0.17
CA ASP A 55 -7.44 -11.45 -1.11
C ASP A 55 -6.01 -11.03 -1.52
N SER A 56 -5.86 -10.71 -2.79
CA SER A 56 -4.67 -10.19 -3.48
C SER A 56 -4.05 -9.00 -2.77
N ALA A 57 -4.88 -8.13 -2.22
CA ALA A 57 -4.44 -6.99 -1.43
C ALA A 57 -3.68 -7.45 -0.17
N GLU A 58 -4.18 -8.46 0.55
CA GLU A 58 -3.54 -8.96 1.78
C GLU A 58 -2.21 -9.65 1.47
N ALA A 59 -2.16 -10.46 0.42
CA ALA A 59 -0.92 -11.07 -0.05
C ALA A 59 0.13 -10.01 -0.43
N PHE A 60 -0.28 -8.96 -1.16
CA PHE A 60 0.59 -7.85 -1.51
C PHE A 60 1.16 -7.13 -0.27
N VAL A 61 0.32 -6.88 0.75
CA VAL A 61 0.72 -6.23 2.00
C VAL A 61 1.70 -7.09 2.78
N LEU A 62 1.42 -8.38 2.93
CA LEU A 62 2.28 -9.32 3.64
C LEU A 62 3.69 -9.37 3.02
N ILE A 63 3.75 -9.62 1.71
CA ILE A 63 5.03 -9.73 0.99
C ILE A 63 5.77 -8.38 1.00
N SER A 64 5.06 -7.27 0.83
CA SER A 64 5.65 -5.94 0.93
C SER A 64 6.15 -5.61 2.34
N GLY A 65 5.48 -6.10 3.38
CA GLY A 65 5.92 -6.02 4.78
C GLY A 65 7.19 -6.83 5.04
N MET A 66 7.28 -8.05 4.51
CA MET A 66 8.49 -8.87 4.55
C MET A 66 9.67 -8.16 3.86
N ALA A 67 9.44 -7.56 2.68
CA ALA A 67 10.45 -6.78 1.97
C ALA A 67 10.97 -5.61 2.82
N VAL A 68 10.08 -4.90 3.51
CA VAL A 68 10.42 -3.80 4.43
C VAL A 68 11.21 -4.33 5.63
N ALA A 69 10.79 -5.45 6.23
CA ALA A 69 11.52 -6.08 7.33
C ALA A 69 12.95 -6.50 6.92
N LEU A 70 13.14 -7.04 5.72
CA LEU A 70 14.47 -7.40 5.20
C LEU A 70 15.34 -6.16 4.89
N ALA A 71 14.72 -5.09 4.37
CA ALA A 71 15.41 -3.87 4.01
C ALA A 71 15.87 -3.06 5.24
N TYR A 72 15.04 -3.00 6.28
CA TYR A 72 15.23 -2.11 7.44
C TYR A 72 15.44 -2.83 8.78
N GLY A 73 14.89 -4.04 8.97
CA GLY A 73 14.83 -4.71 10.27
C GLY A 73 16.19 -4.95 10.91
N SER A 74 17.12 -5.56 10.17
CA SER A 74 18.51 -5.78 10.64
C SER A 74 19.26 -4.48 10.98
N LYS A 75 18.90 -3.37 10.31
CA LYS A 75 19.53 -2.05 10.49
C LYS A 75 18.89 -1.25 11.62
N PHE A 76 17.73 -1.67 12.12
CA PHE A 76 16.94 -0.99 13.15
C PHE A 76 17.50 -1.27 14.55
N ALA A 77 18.69 -0.73 14.82
CA ALA A 77 19.42 -0.84 16.08
C ALA A 77 19.48 0.53 16.81
N PRO A 78 19.74 0.54 18.14
CA PRO A 78 19.98 1.78 18.89
C PRO A 78 20.95 2.72 18.16
N GLY A 79 20.68 4.03 18.17
CA GLY A 79 21.45 5.02 17.41
C GLY A 79 21.00 5.25 15.96
N ASN A 80 20.45 4.22 15.28
CA ASN A 80 20.01 4.34 13.88
C ASN A 80 18.47 4.36 13.71
N ARG A 81 17.72 4.13 14.80
CA ARG A 81 16.24 4.01 14.77
C ARG A 81 15.58 5.23 14.13
N LEU A 82 15.91 6.44 14.61
CA LEU A 82 15.31 7.68 14.13
C LEU A 82 15.56 7.89 12.64
N LEU A 83 16.80 7.70 12.19
CA LEU A 83 17.17 7.88 10.78
C LEU A 83 16.41 6.91 9.87
N LEU A 84 16.23 5.65 10.29
CA LEU A 84 15.48 4.68 9.51
C LEU A 84 13.96 4.95 9.55
N SER A 85 13.41 5.39 10.68
CA SER A 85 12.01 5.84 10.76
C SER A 85 11.74 6.99 9.80
N LEU A 86 12.63 8.00 9.76
CA LEU A 86 12.52 9.12 8.82
C LEU A 86 12.59 8.66 7.36
N LYS A 87 13.41 7.67 7.02
CA LYS A 87 13.45 7.08 5.67
C LYS A 87 12.13 6.39 5.30
N MET A 88 11.54 5.65 6.24
CA MET A 88 10.23 5.00 6.04
C MET A 88 9.14 6.05 5.86
N TRP A 89 9.11 7.08 6.71
CA TRP A 89 8.13 8.16 6.64
C TRP A 89 8.29 9.02 5.39
N ARG A 90 9.51 9.28 4.92
CA ARG A 90 9.73 9.92 3.62
C ARG A 90 9.11 9.11 2.48
N ARG A 91 9.27 7.78 2.50
CA ARG A 91 8.65 6.90 1.52
C ARG A 91 7.12 6.86 1.67
N ALA A 92 6.59 6.95 2.90
CA ALA A 92 5.16 7.10 3.13
C ALA A 92 4.63 8.42 2.55
N GLY A 93 5.40 9.51 2.67
CA GLY A 93 5.10 10.79 2.03
C GLY A 93 5.04 10.70 0.51
N VAL A 94 5.95 9.96 -0.12
CA VAL A 94 5.89 9.69 -1.58
C VAL A 94 4.60 8.96 -1.96
N LEU A 95 4.21 7.95 -1.17
CA LEU A 95 2.97 7.21 -1.40
C LEU A 95 1.73 8.07 -1.19
N TYR A 96 1.74 8.95 -0.18
CA TYR A 96 0.69 9.92 0.06
C TYR A 96 0.55 10.88 -1.14
N THR A 97 1.65 11.46 -1.62
CA THR A 97 1.61 12.33 -2.81
C THR A 97 1.10 11.56 -4.03
N ALA A 98 1.57 10.33 -4.24
CA ALA A 98 1.08 9.50 -5.33
C ALA A 98 -0.42 9.23 -5.21
N HIS A 99 -0.92 8.94 -4.00
CA HIS A 99 -2.34 8.74 -3.73
C HIS A 99 -3.17 9.99 -4.06
N ILE A 100 -2.75 11.17 -3.60
CA ILE A 100 -3.45 12.42 -3.92
C ILE A 100 -3.47 12.65 -5.43
N MET A 101 -2.34 12.49 -6.11
CA MET A 101 -2.25 12.68 -7.56
C MET A 101 -3.14 11.71 -8.34
N THR A 102 -3.14 10.43 -7.97
CA THR A 102 -4.01 9.43 -8.62
C THR A 102 -5.48 9.70 -8.33
N THR A 103 -5.84 10.10 -7.10
CA THR A 103 -7.21 10.47 -6.73
C THR A 103 -7.69 11.66 -7.55
N MET A 104 -6.87 12.70 -7.71
CA MET A 104 -7.21 13.85 -8.56
C MET A 104 -7.37 13.46 -10.03
N ALA A 105 -6.48 12.60 -10.55
CA ALA A 105 -6.59 12.08 -11.90
C ALA A 105 -7.89 11.26 -12.10
N THR A 106 -8.26 10.41 -11.14
CA THR A 106 -9.53 9.66 -11.17
C THR A 106 -10.73 10.60 -11.21
N ILE A 107 -10.78 11.61 -10.35
CA ILE A 107 -11.87 12.61 -10.34
C ILE A 107 -11.94 13.31 -11.69
N ALA A 108 -10.80 13.75 -12.22
CA ALA A 108 -10.75 14.45 -13.51
C ALA A 108 -11.26 13.58 -14.66
N ILE A 109 -10.88 12.30 -14.72
CA ILE A 109 -11.34 11.35 -15.75
C ILE A 109 -12.86 11.15 -15.67
N PHE A 110 -13.39 10.90 -14.48
CA PHE A 110 -14.83 10.68 -14.29
C PHE A 110 -15.66 11.95 -14.54
N ALA A 111 -15.16 13.11 -14.10
CA ALA A 111 -15.78 14.39 -14.39
C ALA A 111 -15.79 14.70 -15.88
N ALA A 112 -14.66 14.50 -16.57
CA ALA A 112 -14.57 14.67 -18.02
C ALA A 112 -15.54 13.71 -18.73
N ALA A 113 -15.56 12.43 -18.36
CA ALA A 113 -16.49 11.46 -18.94
C ALA A 113 -17.96 11.86 -18.72
N ALA A 114 -18.32 12.32 -17.52
CA ALA A 114 -19.67 12.78 -17.23
C ALA A 114 -20.09 13.97 -18.11
N LEU A 115 -19.18 14.93 -18.33
CA LEU A 115 -19.41 16.10 -19.18
C LEU A 115 -19.49 15.75 -20.66
N PHE A 116 -18.50 15.02 -21.19
CA PHE A 116 -18.43 14.70 -22.62
C PHE A 116 -19.46 13.68 -23.07
N LEU A 117 -19.76 12.67 -22.25
CA LEU A 117 -20.75 11.63 -22.56
C LEU A 117 -22.17 12.00 -22.11
N LYS A 118 -22.35 13.16 -21.46
CA LYS A 118 -23.61 13.62 -20.87
C LYS A 118 -24.25 12.60 -19.93
N ARG A 119 -23.41 11.88 -19.16
CA ARG A 119 -23.81 10.85 -18.20
C ARG A 119 -23.42 11.26 -16.79
N SER A 120 -24.29 12.03 -16.13
CA SER A 120 -24.09 12.49 -14.75
C SER A 120 -24.01 11.34 -13.74
N GLU A 121 -24.58 10.18 -14.08
CA GLU A 121 -24.54 8.94 -13.31
C GLU A 121 -23.11 8.51 -12.95
N LEU A 122 -22.12 8.82 -13.80
CA LEU A 122 -20.71 8.49 -13.55
C LEU A 122 -20.15 9.16 -12.28
N LEU A 123 -20.69 10.32 -11.88
CA LEU A 123 -20.29 11.02 -10.65
C LEU A 123 -20.85 10.37 -9.37
N THR A 124 -21.79 9.44 -9.52
CA THR A 124 -22.31 8.65 -8.39
C THR A 124 -21.59 7.30 -8.26
N GLN A 125 -20.79 6.94 -9.26
CA GLN A 125 -19.95 5.75 -9.22
C GLN A 125 -18.68 6.03 -8.42
N ILE A 126 -18.03 4.97 -7.95
CA ILE A 126 -16.73 4.99 -7.22
C ILE A 126 -16.65 5.98 -6.04
N ASN A 127 -17.76 6.28 -5.39
CA ASN A 127 -17.86 7.18 -4.24
C ASN A 127 -17.42 8.63 -4.50
N ILE A 128 -17.68 9.16 -5.71
CA ILE A 128 -17.49 10.59 -6.03
C ILE A 128 -18.63 11.47 -5.50
N ALA A 129 -19.82 10.91 -5.28
CA ALA A 129 -21.02 11.66 -4.88
C ALA A 129 -20.81 12.61 -3.68
N PRO A 130 -20.06 12.25 -2.61
CA PRO A 130 -19.77 13.16 -1.51
C PRO A 130 -19.01 14.42 -1.93
N LEU A 131 -18.16 14.35 -2.94
CA LEU A 131 -17.44 15.52 -3.46
C LEU A 131 -18.39 16.57 -4.08
N VAL A 132 -19.55 16.11 -4.58
CA VAL A 132 -20.58 16.99 -5.17
C VAL A 132 -21.54 17.51 -4.09
N LYS A 133 -21.94 16.66 -3.14
CA LYS A 133 -22.95 16.98 -2.12
C LYS A 133 -22.36 17.72 -0.91
N HIS A 134 -21.16 17.33 -0.49
CA HIS A 134 -20.47 17.76 0.73
C HIS A 134 -18.98 18.03 0.40
N PRO A 135 -18.70 19.06 -0.43
CA PRO A 135 -17.37 19.25 -1.00
C PRO A 135 -16.29 19.53 0.05
N VAL A 136 -16.62 20.25 1.13
CA VAL A 136 -15.66 20.59 2.19
C VAL A 136 -15.26 19.33 2.95
N GLU A 137 -16.24 18.54 3.36
CA GLU A 137 -16.07 17.29 4.09
C GLU A 137 -15.34 16.25 3.25
N ALA A 138 -15.72 16.10 1.98
CA ALA A 138 -15.06 15.18 1.06
C ALA A 138 -13.62 15.59 0.76
N LEU A 139 -13.33 16.88 0.56
CA LEU A 139 -11.95 17.35 0.37
C LEU A 139 -11.10 17.13 1.62
N PHE A 140 -11.66 17.40 2.80
CA PHE A 140 -10.99 17.08 4.07
C PHE A 140 -10.71 15.59 4.20
N GLY A 141 -11.69 14.75 3.90
CA GLY A 141 -11.54 13.30 3.87
C GLY A 141 -10.47 12.85 2.89
N ILE A 142 -10.42 13.38 1.67
CA ILE A 142 -9.42 13.02 0.66
C ILE A 142 -8.01 13.37 1.15
N VAL A 143 -7.81 14.59 1.68
CA VAL A 143 -6.51 15.05 2.19
C VAL A 143 -6.07 14.24 3.41
N THR A 144 -7.00 13.81 4.25
CA THR A 144 -6.69 12.97 5.43
C THR A 144 -6.65 11.46 5.11
N MET A 145 -6.87 11.06 3.85
CA MET A 145 -7.06 9.67 3.41
C MET A 145 -8.27 8.96 4.06
N GLY A 146 -9.17 9.71 4.70
CA GLY A 146 -10.42 9.24 5.29
C GLY A 146 -11.55 9.07 4.27
N HIS A 147 -11.54 9.85 3.18
CA HIS A 147 -12.41 9.64 2.01
C HIS A 147 -11.61 8.95 0.92
N GLN A 148 -12.02 7.75 0.55
CA GLN A 148 -11.36 6.96 -0.49
C GLN A 148 -12.33 6.67 -1.63
N LEU A 149 -11.90 7.03 -2.83
CA LEU A 149 -12.61 6.67 -4.06
C LEU A 149 -12.45 5.19 -4.34
N GLY A 150 -13.46 4.60 -4.98
CA GLY A 150 -13.41 3.22 -5.42
C GLY A 150 -12.11 2.91 -6.16
N TYR A 151 -11.48 1.78 -5.81
CA TYR A 151 -10.23 1.28 -6.40
C TYR A 151 -8.94 2.06 -6.07
N ASN A 152 -8.99 3.16 -5.29
CA ASN A 152 -7.81 3.96 -4.91
C ASN A 152 -7.26 3.68 -3.49
N ASN A 153 -7.74 2.62 -2.85
CA ASN A 153 -7.54 2.36 -1.42
C ASN A 153 -6.19 1.70 -1.09
N ILE A 154 -5.57 1.02 -2.06
CA ILE A 154 -4.37 0.23 -1.79
C ILE A 154 -3.15 1.11 -1.44
N LEU A 155 -3.05 2.31 -2.04
CA LEU A 155 -1.95 3.24 -1.77
C LEU A 155 -2.04 3.84 -0.37
N SER A 156 -3.22 4.30 0.05
CA SER A 156 -3.43 4.91 1.37
C SER A 156 -3.15 3.89 2.48
N MET A 157 -3.69 2.68 2.36
CA MET A 157 -3.43 1.59 3.31
C MET A 157 -1.93 1.26 3.37
N TYR A 158 -1.23 1.16 2.23
CA TYR A 158 0.21 0.89 2.23
C TYR A 158 1.01 2.03 2.87
N ALA A 159 0.61 3.29 2.66
CA ALA A 159 1.23 4.45 3.32
C ALA A 159 1.08 4.38 4.85
N VAL A 160 -0.12 4.06 5.35
CA VAL A 160 -0.39 3.89 6.79
C VAL A 160 0.46 2.77 7.38
N MET A 161 0.53 1.61 6.72
CA MET A 161 1.37 0.49 7.17
C MET A 161 2.86 0.87 7.23
N LEU A 162 3.33 1.72 6.31
CA LEU A 162 4.70 2.20 6.30
C LEU A 162 4.97 3.22 7.41
N VAL A 163 3.98 4.03 7.78
CA VAL A 163 4.04 4.92 8.96
C VAL A 163 4.11 4.12 10.26
N LEU A 164 3.36 3.02 10.36
CA LEU A 164 3.34 2.12 11.53
C LEU A 164 4.57 1.21 11.64
N THR A 165 5.31 1.03 10.53
CA THR A 165 6.46 0.11 10.48
C THR A 165 7.49 0.33 11.61
N PRO A 166 7.91 1.56 11.99
CA PRO A 166 8.82 1.76 13.10
C PRO A 166 8.31 1.21 14.43
N VAL A 167 7.01 1.32 14.70
CA VAL A 167 6.37 0.79 15.91
C VAL A 167 6.41 -0.74 15.90
N LEU A 168 6.09 -1.35 14.75
CA LEU A 168 6.15 -2.81 14.58
C LEU A 168 7.58 -3.32 14.74
N LEU A 169 8.57 -2.61 14.19
CA LEU A 169 9.98 -2.96 14.37
C LEU A 169 10.44 -2.80 15.82
N LEU A 170 9.98 -1.77 16.55
CA LEU A 170 10.26 -1.63 17.98
C LEU A 170 9.71 -2.83 18.76
N LEU A 171 8.47 -3.22 18.49
CA LEU A 171 7.82 -4.37 19.12
C LEU A 171 8.57 -5.67 18.81
N ALA A 172 9.00 -5.86 17.55
CA ALA A 172 9.82 -7.00 17.13
C ALA A 172 11.18 -7.07 17.84
N ARG A 173 11.75 -5.93 18.27
CA ARG A 173 12.99 -5.89 19.06
C ARG A 173 12.78 -6.24 20.53
N ILE A 174 11.56 -6.10 21.03
CA ILE A 174 11.20 -6.57 22.38
C ILE A 174 10.94 -8.08 22.33
N SER A 175 10.04 -8.51 21.44
CA SER A 175 9.69 -9.92 21.26
C SER A 175 8.99 -10.13 19.92
N LEU A 176 9.55 -11.02 19.09
CA LEU A 176 8.92 -11.40 17.82
C LEU A 176 7.57 -12.10 18.04
N PRO A 177 7.41 -13.05 18.99
CA PRO A 177 6.10 -13.60 19.33
C PRO A 177 5.09 -12.55 19.77
N LEU A 178 5.51 -11.54 20.53
CA LEU A 178 4.62 -10.45 20.96
C LEU A 178 4.13 -9.64 19.75
N MET A 179 5.03 -9.28 18.84
CA MET A 179 4.66 -8.56 17.61
C MET A 179 3.66 -9.36 16.76
N LEU A 180 3.91 -10.66 16.57
CA LEU A 180 3.01 -11.54 15.84
C LEU A 180 1.67 -11.72 16.56
N GLY A 181 1.68 -11.84 17.89
CA GLY A 181 0.47 -11.95 18.71
C GLY A 181 -0.40 -10.71 18.63
N VAL A 182 0.19 -9.51 18.70
CA VAL A 182 -0.53 -8.24 18.54
C VAL A 182 -1.12 -8.14 17.12
N SER A 183 -0.31 -8.36 16.08
CA SER A 183 -0.80 -8.31 14.70
C SER A 183 -1.91 -9.34 14.43
N GLY A 184 -1.75 -10.57 14.93
CA GLY A 184 -2.74 -11.64 14.79
C GLY A 184 -4.03 -11.35 15.56
N THR A 185 -3.93 -10.75 16.74
CA THR A 185 -5.09 -10.32 17.52
C THR A 185 -5.85 -9.20 16.81
N VAL A 186 -5.13 -8.19 16.30
CA VAL A 186 -5.74 -7.10 15.52
C VAL A 186 -6.45 -7.66 14.29
N TRP A 187 -5.78 -8.56 13.54
CA TRP A 187 -6.38 -9.21 12.38
C TRP A 187 -7.63 -10.02 12.75
N PHE A 188 -7.54 -10.85 13.78
CA PHE A 188 -8.64 -11.71 14.22
C PHE A 188 -9.85 -10.91 14.71
N LEU A 189 -9.62 -9.89 15.55
CA LEU A 189 -10.69 -9.03 16.04
C LEU A 189 -11.30 -8.20 14.90
N SER A 190 -10.49 -7.67 13.99
CA SER A 190 -10.99 -6.92 12.84
C SER A 190 -11.84 -7.79 11.92
N GLY A 191 -11.42 -9.05 11.68
CA GLY A 191 -12.20 -10.01 10.90
C GLY A 191 -13.48 -10.47 11.62
N LEU A 192 -13.43 -10.72 12.93
CA LEU A 192 -14.59 -11.17 13.70
C LEU A 192 -15.67 -10.08 13.80
N TYR A 193 -15.25 -8.85 14.08
CA TYR A 193 -16.16 -7.71 14.27
C TYR A 193 -16.38 -6.89 12.98
N HIS A 194 -15.82 -7.31 11.85
CA HIS A 194 -15.89 -6.60 10.56
C HIS A 194 -15.50 -5.12 10.68
N VAL A 195 -14.46 -4.85 11.47
CA VAL A 195 -13.99 -3.47 11.71
C VAL A 195 -13.24 -3.00 10.47
N ALA A 196 -13.84 -2.05 9.77
CA ALA A 196 -13.20 -1.33 8.68
C ALA A 196 -13.16 0.18 9.01
N PRO A 197 -12.12 0.91 8.59
CA PRO A 197 -12.12 2.36 8.66
C PRO A 197 -13.34 2.93 7.91
N VAL A 198 -14.07 3.82 8.55
CA VAL A 198 -15.22 4.51 7.93
C VAL A 198 -14.75 5.37 6.77
N ASN A 199 -15.54 5.39 5.68
CA ASN A 199 -15.23 6.19 4.50
C ASN A 199 -15.87 7.57 4.62
N TYR A 200 -15.34 8.43 5.50
CA TYR A 200 -15.91 9.74 5.78
C TYR A 200 -16.04 10.61 4.51
N PRO A 201 -17.16 11.30 4.23
CA PRO A 201 -18.34 11.48 5.09
C PRO A 201 -19.47 10.46 4.85
N THR A 202 -19.21 9.41 4.07
CA THR A 202 -20.16 8.31 3.91
C THR A 202 -20.09 7.37 5.13
N GLU A 203 -21.25 7.01 5.68
CA GLU A 203 -21.36 5.94 6.68
C GLU A 203 -21.15 4.57 6.04
#